data_AF-A0A9D6M3Y3-F1
#
_entry.id   AF-A0A9D6M3Y3-F1
#
_cell.length_a   1.000
_cell.length_b   1.000
_cell.length_c   1.000
_cell.angle_alpha   90.00
_cell.angle_beta   90.00
_cell.angle_gamma   90.00
#
_symmetry.space_group_name_H-M   'P 1'
#
loop_
_entity.id
_entity.type
_entity.pdbx_description
1 polymer ?
#
loop_
_entity_poly.entity_id
_entity_poly.type
_entity_poly.pdbx_seq_one_letter_code
_entity_poly.pdbx_strand_id
1 'polypeptide(L)'
;SESLTTMLRLQKTHPRELAEARMIVETNIAALAAERATAADLRVLEESIDAARQGQAAGDPNFTPYSVSFHVALARAAKNSVLLFTVNSFRSLFYEVLEKLIPDPEMAAKAIEDHHRILQAVRARDADHARDLMRAHLRYFQARASKIELPLTLSD
;
A
#
# COMPACT_ATOMS: atom_id res chain seq x y z
N SER A 1 -5.27 6.91 13.62
CA SER A 1 -5.01 7.72 14.83
C SER A 1 -3.54 7.62 15.16
N GLU A 2 -2.96 8.68 15.73
CA GLU A 2 -1.58 8.64 16.22
C GLU A 2 -1.40 7.64 17.37
N SER A 3 -2.44 7.42 18.18
CA SER A 3 -2.38 6.52 19.35
C SER A 3 -2.03 5.05 18.99
N LEU A 4 -2.62 4.47 17.94
CA LEU A 4 -2.33 3.07 17.56
C LEU A 4 -0.92 2.93 16.98
N THR A 5 -0.51 3.88 16.13
CA THR A 5 0.84 3.92 15.55
C THR A 5 1.90 4.04 16.65
N THR A 6 1.69 4.93 17.62
CA THR A 6 2.58 5.09 18.77
C THR A 6 2.63 3.81 19.61
N MET A 7 1.49 3.15 19.84
CA MET A 7 1.46 1.88 20.59
C MET A 7 2.23 0.76 19.87
N LEU A 8 2.06 0.61 18.55
CA LEU A 8 2.80 -0.38 17.76
C LEU A 8 4.31 -0.12 17.74
N ARG A 9 4.71 1.16 17.72
CA ARG A 9 6.13 1.57 17.84
C ARG A 9 6.70 1.19 19.21
N LEU A 10 5.96 1.46 20.29
CA LEU A 10 6.37 1.10 21.65
C LEU A 10 6.51 -0.42 21.85
N GLN A 11 5.79 -1.23 21.07
CA GLN A 11 5.91 -2.69 21.10
C GLN A 11 7.03 -3.27 20.25
N LYS A 12 7.86 -2.44 19.57
CA LYS A 12 8.93 -2.91 18.66
C LYS A 12 8.41 -3.87 17.58
N THR A 13 7.22 -3.58 17.04
CA THR A 13 6.57 -4.40 16.01
C THR A 13 7.54 -4.70 14.86
N HIS A 14 7.65 -5.97 14.47
CA HIS A 14 8.55 -6.34 13.38
C HIS A 14 7.91 -6.06 12.01
N PRO A 15 8.70 -5.70 10.97
CA PRO A 15 8.19 -5.54 9.59
C PRO A 15 7.40 -6.74 9.07
N ARG A 16 7.70 -7.95 9.56
CA ARG A 16 6.97 -9.18 9.23
C ARG A 16 5.51 -9.15 9.70
N GLU A 17 5.27 -8.65 10.92
CA GLU A 17 3.92 -8.60 11.51
C GLU A 17 3.08 -7.55 10.80
N LEU A 18 3.70 -6.42 10.43
CA LEU A 18 3.08 -5.43 9.56
C LEU A 18 2.71 -6.04 8.21
N ALA A 19 3.63 -6.78 7.58
CA ALA A 19 3.36 -7.41 6.29
C ALA A 19 2.22 -8.45 6.36
N GLU A 20 2.16 -9.23 7.43
CA GLU A 20 1.05 -10.17 7.71
C GLU A 20 -0.28 -9.43 7.88
N ALA A 21 -0.31 -8.37 8.69
CA ALA A 21 -1.52 -7.55 8.88
C ALA A 21 -1.99 -6.94 7.56
N ARG A 22 -1.07 -6.37 6.76
CA ARG A 22 -1.38 -5.82 5.44
C ARG A 22 -1.89 -6.90 4.49
N MET A 23 -1.31 -8.10 4.50
CA MET A 23 -1.80 -9.23 3.68
C MET A 23 -3.26 -9.55 3.96
N ILE A 24 -3.66 -9.59 5.23
CA ILE A 24 -5.02 -9.90 5.64
C ILE A 24 -5.97 -8.73 5.31
N VAL A 25 -5.56 -7.50 5.61
CA VAL A 25 -6.42 -6.32 5.51
C VAL A 25 -6.53 -5.82 4.09
N GLU A 26 -5.41 -5.57 3.41
CA GLU A 26 -5.39 -4.86 2.13
C GLU A 26 -5.92 -5.71 0.96
N THR A 27 -5.78 -7.04 1.02
CA THR A 27 -6.37 -7.94 0.02
C THR A 27 -7.90 -7.90 0.03
N ASN A 28 -8.51 -7.85 1.22
CA ASN A 28 -9.95 -7.70 1.36
C ASN A 28 -10.43 -6.28 1.05
N ILE A 29 -9.61 -5.26 1.33
CA ILE A 29 -9.87 -3.88 0.87
C ILE A 29 -9.94 -3.82 -0.65
N ALA A 30 -9.03 -4.49 -1.38
CA ALA A 30 -9.06 -4.50 -2.84
C ALA A 30 -10.36 -5.12 -3.39
N ALA A 31 -10.81 -6.24 -2.82
CA ALA A 31 -12.09 -6.85 -3.15
C ALA A 31 -13.27 -5.90 -2.89
N LEU A 32 -13.33 -5.30 -1.70
CA LEU A 32 -14.39 -4.35 -1.32
C LEU A 32 -14.38 -3.10 -2.20
N ALA A 33 -13.21 -2.61 -2.59
CA ALA A 33 -13.08 -1.50 -3.52
C ALA A 33 -13.65 -1.86 -4.90
N ALA A 34 -13.38 -3.07 -5.41
CA ALA A 34 -14.00 -3.55 -6.65
C ALA A 34 -15.53 -3.51 -6.56
N GLU A 35 -16.12 -3.95 -5.45
CA GLU A 35 -17.57 -3.93 -5.27
C GLU A 35 -18.15 -2.51 -5.14
N ARG A 36 -17.43 -1.57 -4.51
CA ARG A 36 -18.02 -0.34 -3.96
C ARG A 36 -17.49 0.97 -4.54
N ALA A 37 -16.37 0.95 -5.25
CA ALA A 37 -15.75 2.15 -5.79
C ALA A 37 -16.73 2.94 -6.67
N THR A 38 -16.75 4.26 -6.56
CA THR A 38 -17.48 5.13 -7.48
C THR A 38 -16.57 5.58 -8.61
N ALA A 39 -17.14 6.19 -9.66
CA ALA A 39 -16.34 6.81 -10.71
C ALA A 39 -15.35 7.87 -10.18
N ALA A 40 -15.70 8.56 -9.09
CA ALA A 40 -14.79 9.50 -8.43
C ALA A 40 -13.64 8.78 -7.73
N ASP A 41 -13.88 7.66 -7.07
CA ASP A 41 -12.81 6.88 -6.42
C ASP A 41 -11.85 6.28 -7.47
N LEU A 42 -12.38 5.81 -8.62
CA LEU A 42 -11.56 5.31 -9.72
C LEU A 42 -10.64 6.39 -10.30
N ARG A 43 -11.11 7.64 -10.40
CA ARG A 43 -10.26 8.77 -10.83
C ARG A 43 -9.14 9.04 -9.83
N VAL A 44 -9.44 9.06 -8.54
CA VAL A 44 -8.42 9.27 -7.49
C VAL A 44 -7.36 8.15 -7.51
N LEU A 45 -7.76 6.90 -7.77
CA LEU A 45 -6.83 5.79 -7.93
C LEU A 45 -5.93 5.98 -9.17
N GLU A 46 -6.49 6.36 -10.32
CA GLU A 46 -5.71 6.63 -11.53
C GLU A 46 -4.74 7.79 -11.32
N GLU A 47 -5.20 8.90 -10.72
CA GLU A 47 -4.38 10.08 -10.39
C GLU A 47 -3.19 9.69 -9.49
N SER A 48 -3.39 8.78 -8.54
CA SER A 48 -2.30 8.30 -7.68
C SER A 48 -1.24 7.49 -8.45
N ILE A 49 -1.64 6.73 -9.47
CA ILE A 49 -0.74 5.96 -10.34
C ILE A 49 -0.01 6.90 -11.30
N ASP A 50 -0.70 7.89 -11.85
CA ASP A 50 -0.10 8.86 -12.77
C ASP A 50 0.92 9.75 -12.06
N ALA A 51 0.64 10.17 -10.82
CA ALA A 51 1.62 10.85 -9.98
C ALA A 51 2.87 9.97 -9.74
N ALA A 52 2.68 8.68 -9.49
CA ALA A 52 3.78 7.73 -9.33
C ALA A 52 4.63 7.60 -10.61
N ARG A 53 3.98 7.50 -11.79
CA ARG A 53 4.66 7.46 -13.10
C ARG A 53 5.46 8.73 -13.37
N GLN A 54 4.90 9.89 -13.06
CA GLN A 54 5.57 11.18 -13.23
C GLN A 54 6.79 11.31 -12.32
N GLY A 55 6.65 10.94 -11.03
CA GLY A 55 7.77 10.90 -10.10
C GLY A 55 8.89 9.98 -10.57
N GLN A 56 8.55 8.77 -11.02
CA GLN A 56 9.53 7.84 -11.57
C GLN A 56 10.24 8.39 -12.81
N ALA A 57 9.50 8.96 -13.76
CA ALA A 57 10.07 9.53 -14.98
C ALA A 57 10.98 10.74 -14.70
N ALA A 58 10.67 11.50 -13.65
CA ALA A 58 11.50 12.61 -13.17
C ALA A 58 12.74 12.16 -12.37
N GLY A 59 12.90 10.86 -12.11
CA GLY A 59 13.98 10.34 -11.29
C GLY A 59 13.85 10.72 -9.81
N ASP A 60 12.62 10.88 -9.31
CA ASP A 60 12.36 11.20 -7.91
C ASP A 60 12.98 10.12 -7.00
N PRO A 61 13.96 10.48 -6.15
CA PRO A 61 14.62 9.51 -5.28
C PRO A 61 13.72 8.99 -4.16
N ASN A 62 12.58 9.65 -3.90
CA ASN A 62 11.64 9.25 -2.86
C ASN A 62 10.32 8.74 -3.47
N PHE A 63 10.30 7.47 -3.86
CA PHE A 63 9.11 6.85 -4.43
C PHE A 63 8.04 6.46 -3.39
N THR A 64 8.42 6.34 -2.12
CA THR A 64 7.59 5.83 -1.03
C THR A 64 6.22 6.53 -0.89
N PRO A 65 6.12 7.87 -0.93
CA PRO A 65 4.83 8.58 -0.85
C PRO A 65 3.83 8.14 -1.91
N TYR A 66 4.28 7.87 -3.15
CA TYR A 66 3.40 7.45 -4.25
C TYR A 66 2.83 6.06 -3.99
N SER A 67 3.68 5.12 -3.56
CA SER A 67 3.23 3.76 -3.23
C SER A 67 2.21 3.78 -2.09
N VAL A 68 2.44 4.58 -1.05
CA VAL A 68 1.52 4.69 0.10
C VAL A 68 0.18 5.30 -0.31
N SER A 69 0.20 6.30 -1.18
CA SER A 69 -1.00 7.04 -1.59
C SER A 69 -2.02 6.15 -2.31
N PHE A 70 -1.57 5.22 -3.15
CA PHE A 70 -2.45 4.26 -3.82
C PHE A 70 -3.22 3.39 -2.81
N HIS A 71 -2.53 2.82 -1.81
CA HIS A 71 -3.15 1.95 -0.80
C HIS A 71 -4.20 2.70 0.05
N VAL A 72 -3.93 3.96 0.40
CA VAL A 72 -4.90 4.82 1.11
C VAL A 72 -6.11 5.14 0.23
N ALA A 73 -5.89 5.45 -1.06
CA ALA A 73 -6.97 5.69 -2.02
C ALA A 73 -7.86 4.45 -2.19
N LEU A 74 -7.26 3.26 -2.28
CA LEU A 74 -7.98 1.99 -2.38
C LEU A 74 -8.81 1.70 -1.13
N ALA A 75 -8.25 1.94 0.06
CA ALA A 75 -8.96 1.82 1.33
C ALA A 75 -10.16 2.77 1.43
N ARG A 76 -10.05 3.99 0.88
CA ARG A 76 -11.18 4.92 0.77
C ARG A 76 -12.24 4.41 -0.20
N ALA A 77 -11.83 3.83 -1.33
CA ALA A 77 -12.72 3.25 -2.34
C ALA A 77 -13.54 2.05 -1.82
N ALA A 78 -13.04 1.32 -0.81
CA ALA A 78 -13.74 0.22 -0.14
C ALA A 78 -14.95 0.66 0.72
N LYS A 79 -15.17 1.97 0.90
CA LYS A 79 -16.30 2.56 1.64
C LYS A 79 -16.47 1.97 3.06
N ASN A 80 -15.36 1.73 3.74
CA ASN A 80 -15.33 1.30 5.13
C ASN A 80 -14.37 2.19 5.92
N SER A 81 -14.92 3.06 6.77
CA SER A 81 -14.15 4.03 7.54
C SER A 81 -13.20 3.38 8.55
N VAL A 82 -13.56 2.21 9.09
CA VAL A 82 -12.70 1.45 10.02
C VAL A 82 -11.49 0.91 9.27
N LEU A 83 -11.68 0.30 8.09
CA LEU A 83 -10.57 -0.20 7.27
C LEU A 83 -9.66 0.93 6.77
N LEU A 84 -10.25 2.07 6.37
CA LEU A 84 -9.47 3.26 6.02
C LEU A 84 -8.62 3.74 7.20
N PHE A 85 -9.19 3.76 8.41
CA PHE A 85 -8.44 4.12 9.60
C PHE A 85 -7.32 3.13 9.91
N THR A 86 -7.57 1.83 9.76
CA THR A 86 -6.56 0.77 9.92
C THR A 86 -5.38 0.96 8.97
N VAL A 87 -5.62 1.16 7.66
CA VAL A 87 -4.56 1.43 6.67
C VAL A 87 -3.81 2.72 7.00
N ASN A 88 -4.51 3.77 7.42
CA ASN A 88 -3.86 5.02 7.85
C ASN A 88 -2.98 4.84 9.09
N SER A 89 -3.35 3.96 10.02
CA SER A 89 -2.53 3.66 11.21
C SER A 89 -1.27 2.87 10.88
N PHE A 90 -1.28 2.08 9.79
CA PHE A 90 -0.09 1.40 9.27
C PHE A 90 0.81 2.32 8.45
N ARG A 91 0.31 3.49 8.04
CA ARG A 91 0.94 4.34 7.02
C ARG A 91 2.40 4.69 7.33
N SER A 92 2.70 5.15 8.54
CA SER A 92 4.06 5.54 8.91
C SER A 92 5.00 4.35 9.01
N LEU A 93 4.55 3.23 9.61
CA LEU A 93 5.33 2.00 9.68
C LEU A 93 5.62 1.44 8.28
N PHE A 94 4.62 1.51 7.40
CA PHE A 94 4.76 1.10 6.01
C PHE A 94 5.76 2.01 5.27
N TYR A 95 5.67 3.31 5.49
CA TYR A 95 6.58 4.31 4.94
C TYR A 95 8.04 4.03 5.33
N GLU A 96 8.32 3.81 6.61
CA GLU A 96 9.67 3.49 7.11
C GLU A 96 10.25 2.20 6.49
N VAL A 97 9.40 1.16 6.32
CA VAL A 97 9.82 -0.08 5.65
C VAL A 97 10.13 0.18 4.19
N LEU A 98 9.30 0.98 3.51
CA LEU A 98 9.47 1.25 2.09
C LEU A 98 10.64 2.18 1.78
N GLU A 99 10.98 3.16 2.62
CA GLU A 99 12.17 3.99 2.41
C GLU A 99 13.47 3.17 2.36
N LYS A 100 13.51 2.05 3.09
CA LYS A 100 14.63 1.11 3.05
C LYS A 100 14.59 0.17 1.84
N LEU A 101 13.44 0.01 1.20
CA LEU A 101 13.22 -0.94 0.11
C LEU A 101 13.18 -0.26 -1.25
N ILE A 102 12.32 0.73 -1.48
CA ILE A 102 12.02 1.29 -2.81
C ILE A 102 13.00 2.38 -3.34
N PRO A 103 14.24 2.58 -2.85
CA PRO A 103 15.23 3.35 -3.62
C PRO A 103 15.59 2.70 -4.98
N ASP A 104 15.21 1.44 -5.21
CA ASP A 104 15.44 0.70 -6.45
C ASP A 104 14.37 1.03 -7.53
N PRO A 105 14.78 1.59 -8.69
CA PRO A 105 13.87 1.92 -9.79
C PRO A 105 13.05 0.75 -10.34
N GLU A 106 13.58 -0.48 -10.31
CA GLU A 106 12.85 -1.66 -10.79
C GLU A 106 11.67 -1.99 -9.87
N MET A 107 11.85 -1.78 -8.56
CA MET A 107 10.78 -1.96 -7.59
C MET A 107 9.69 -0.89 -7.71
N ALA A 108 10.08 0.36 -7.98
CA ALA A 108 9.12 1.43 -8.27
C ALA A 108 8.30 1.11 -9.53
N ALA A 109 8.96 0.70 -10.62
CA ALA A 109 8.29 0.31 -11.87
C ALA A 109 7.28 -0.81 -11.64
N LYS A 110 7.68 -1.83 -10.89
CA LYS A 110 6.80 -2.95 -10.57
C LYS A 110 5.62 -2.54 -9.67
N ALA A 111 5.83 -1.66 -8.70
CA ALA A 111 4.73 -1.16 -7.86
C ALA A 111 3.66 -0.47 -8.73
N ILE A 112 4.09 0.41 -9.65
CA ILE A 112 3.20 1.12 -10.58
C ILE A 112 2.38 0.14 -11.43
N GLU A 113 3.05 -0.86 -12.00
CA GLU A 113 2.39 -1.85 -12.85
C GLU A 113 1.37 -2.69 -12.06
N ASP A 114 1.76 -3.17 -10.87
CA ASP A 114 0.84 -3.92 -10.01
C ASP A 114 -0.36 -3.05 -9.58
N HIS A 115 -0.15 -1.79 -9.23
CA HIS A 115 -1.22 -0.84 -8.87
C HIS A 115 -2.18 -0.61 -10.04
N HIS A 116 -1.65 -0.45 -11.26
CA HIS A 116 -2.46 -0.31 -12.45
C HIS A 116 -3.33 -1.55 -12.72
N ARG A 117 -2.77 -2.76 -12.60
CA ARG A 117 -3.51 -4.01 -12.74
C ARG A 117 -4.62 -4.15 -11.69
N ILE A 118 -4.34 -3.79 -10.44
CA ILE A 118 -5.34 -3.78 -9.36
C ILE A 118 -6.47 -2.80 -9.69
N LEU A 119 -6.15 -1.60 -10.16
CA LEU A 119 -7.14 -0.61 -10.60
C LEU A 119 -8.02 -1.16 -11.74
N GLN A 120 -7.45 -1.87 -12.73
CA GLN A 120 -8.26 -2.46 -13.79
C GLN A 120 -9.24 -3.52 -13.26
N ALA A 121 -8.81 -4.37 -12.33
CA ALA A 121 -9.71 -5.34 -11.69
C ALA A 121 -10.84 -4.64 -10.89
N VAL A 122 -10.49 -3.58 -10.15
CA VAL A 122 -11.46 -2.76 -9.41
C VAL A 122 -12.47 -2.09 -10.36
N ARG A 123 -11.99 -1.53 -11.48
CA ARG A 123 -12.82 -0.93 -12.53
C ARG A 123 -13.76 -1.94 -13.18
N ALA A 124 -13.28 -3.17 -13.38
CA ALA A 124 -14.06 -4.29 -13.93
C ALA A 124 -15.04 -4.91 -12.92
N ARG A 125 -15.07 -4.44 -11.66
CA ARG A 125 -15.88 -5.01 -10.56
C ARG A 125 -15.52 -6.47 -10.24
N ASP A 126 -14.30 -6.89 -10.54
CA ASP A 126 -13.81 -8.25 -10.28
C ASP A 126 -13.13 -8.30 -8.90
N ALA A 127 -13.92 -8.60 -7.88
CA ALA A 127 -13.49 -8.59 -6.49
C ALA A 127 -12.44 -9.67 -6.19
N ASP A 128 -12.60 -10.87 -6.76
CA ASP A 128 -11.66 -11.97 -6.53
C ASP A 128 -10.33 -11.70 -7.24
N HIS A 129 -10.36 -11.21 -8.48
CA HIS A 129 -9.14 -10.85 -9.19
C HIS A 129 -8.40 -9.68 -8.53
N ALA A 130 -9.12 -8.66 -8.06
CA ALA A 130 -8.53 -7.54 -7.31
C ALA A 130 -7.84 -8.03 -6.01
N ARG A 131 -8.47 -8.96 -5.29
CA ARG A 131 -7.89 -9.60 -4.10
C ARG A 131 -6.60 -10.35 -4.43
N ASP A 132 -6.60 -11.13 -5.50
CA ASP A 132 -5.47 -11.96 -5.92
C ASP A 132 -4.28 -11.12 -6.38
N LEU A 133 -4.54 -10.07 -7.15
CA LEU A 133 -3.52 -9.10 -7.57
C LEU A 133 -2.90 -8.37 -6.38
N MET A 134 -3.72 -7.91 -5.43
CA MET A 134 -3.21 -7.28 -4.20
C MET A 134 -2.37 -8.27 -3.38
N ARG A 135 -2.78 -9.55 -3.30
CA ARG A 135 -2.01 -10.58 -2.61
C ARG A 135 -0.64 -10.78 -3.27
N ALA A 136 -0.60 -10.84 -4.60
CA ALA A 136 0.64 -10.99 -5.35
C ALA A 136 1.57 -9.77 -5.17
N HIS A 137 1.01 -8.56 -5.23
CA HIS A 137 1.71 -7.31 -4.96
C HIS A 137 2.37 -7.34 -3.58
N LEU A 138 1.60 -7.59 -2.52
CA LEU A 138 2.12 -7.60 -1.15
C LEU A 138 3.17 -8.68 -0.92
N ARG A 139 3.00 -9.89 -1.48
CA ARG A 139 3.99 -10.98 -1.36
C ARG A 139 5.34 -10.60 -1.97
N TYR A 140 5.33 -9.92 -3.12
CA TYR A 140 6.56 -9.49 -3.79
C TYR A 140 7.40 -8.54 -2.92
N PHE A 141 6.75 -7.57 -2.27
CA PHE A 141 7.41 -6.61 -1.39
C PHE A 141 7.73 -7.20 -0.02
N GLN A 142 6.90 -8.10 0.52
CA GLN A 142 7.16 -8.82 1.77
C GLN A 142 8.44 -9.67 1.70
N ALA A 143 8.63 -10.43 0.62
CA ALA A 143 9.82 -11.27 0.44
C ALA A 143 11.14 -10.47 0.36
N ARG A 144 11.04 -9.16 0.09
CA ARG A 144 12.17 -8.23 0.08
C ARG A 144 12.33 -7.54 1.42
N ALA A 145 11.22 -7.13 2.04
CA ALA A 145 11.16 -6.59 3.40
C ALA A 145 11.69 -7.58 4.45
N SER A 146 11.52 -8.89 4.25
CA SER A 146 12.03 -9.91 5.17
C SER A 146 13.56 -9.97 5.27
N LYS A 147 14.28 -9.29 4.35
CA LYS A 147 15.73 -9.12 4.42
C LYS A 147 16.15 -7.95 5.34
N ILE A 148 15.18 -7.16 5.80
CA ILE A 148 15.40 -6.09 6.78
C ILE A 148 15.18 -6.68 8.17
N GLU A 149 16.27 -7.06 8.83
CA GLU A 149 16.25 -7.74 10.15
C GLU A 149 16.01 -6.80 11.33
N LEU A 150 16.15 -5.48 11.14
CA LEU A 150 16.05 -4.50 12.22
C LEU A 150 14.59 -4.18 12.58
N PRO A 151 14.24 -4.13 13.88
CA PRO A 151 12.91 -3.74 14.33
C PRO A 151 12.57 -2.31 13.89
N LEU A 152 11.27 -2.01 13.74
CA LEU A 152 10.80 -0.65 13.51
C LEU A 152 10.99 0.14 14.81
N THR A 153 12.08 0.90 14.88
CA THR A 153 12.38 1.76 16.03
C THR A 153 11.71 3.11 15.86
N LEU A 154 11.58 3.86 16.95
CA LEU A 154 11.28 5.29 16.85
C LEU A 154 12.40 5.93 16.00
N SER A 155 12.03 6.63 14.94
CA SER A 155 12.90 7.64 14.35
C SER A 155 13.09 8.73 15.39
N ASP A 156 14.34 9.14 15.63
CA ASP A 156 14.68 10.28 16.49
C ASP A 156 14.01 11.59 16.02
#